data_AF-A0A510E3Z5-F1
#
_entry.id   AF-A0A510E3Z5-F1
#
_cell.length_a   1.000
_cell.length_b   1.000
_cell.length_c   1.000
_cell.angle_alpha   90.00
_cell.angle_beta   90.00
_cell.angle_gamma   90.00
#
_symmetry.space_group_name_H-M   'P 1'
#
loop_
_entity.id
_entity.type
_entity.pdbx_description
1 polymer ?
#
loop_
_entity_poly.entity_id
_entity_poly.type
_entity_poly.pdbx_seq_one_letter_code
_entity_poly.pdbx_strand_id
1 'polypeptide(L)'
;MYKLETFYNVFPWHTNHFGSLHGGIYMNWLVDTAGVLMSSVSKGNYLLASVDSIFLIKPARIGDIVRVVAEVTGAWNTSIEVRVKGCISKEGKEKEELGAFSYMTLVATDEQNRPRKINIDGFRNGEESEKRREKRLQRRKQAMLDNEDILSDMTFSRSYTRTIYPEHAFGNGILYAGKMYTMLDEAMAVVAKMYSKGNVFTVSTGYADFLTPVKVGDILEIQGAVEYTGNTSLDVGGKVFAIDYFEQKKRLVTNTVFSFVAIDENNKPRPIEKITPSTEKEKRRFEARLKEREERIKDSKAVQSSFTCN
;
A
#
# COMPACT_ATOMS: atom_id res chain seq x y z
N MET A 1 -12.46 -22.54 6.33
CA MET A 1 -12.29 -21.11 5.98
C MET A 1 -10.85 -20.73 6.33
N TYR A 2 -10.04 -20.34 5.36
CA TYR A 2 -8.64 -20.00 5.59
C TYR A 2 -8.55 -18.60 6.18
N LYS A 3 -8.30 -18.52 7.48
CA LYS A 3 -8.26 -17.29 8.27
C LYS A 3 -7.06 -17.34 9.22
N LEU A 4 -6.40 -16.21 9.38
CA LEU A 4 -5.29 -16.02 10.32
C LEU A 4 -5.48 -14.70 11.06
N GLU A 5 -5.09 -14.66 12.33
CA GLU A 5 -5.03 -13.44 13.11
C GLU A 5 -3.62 -13.22 13.65
N THR A 6 -3.18 -11.97 13.71
CA THR A 6 -1.90 -11.57 14.32
C THR A 6 -2.14 -10.34 15.19
N PHE A 7 -1.46 -10.28 16.32
CA PHE A 7 -1.62 -9.21 17.31
C PHE A 7 -0.31 -8.43 17.42
N TYR A 8 -0.42 -7.11 17.34
CA TYR A 8 0.71 -6.20 17.40
C TYR A 8 0.49 -5.18 18.52
N ASN A 9 1.46 -5.08 19.44
CA ASN A 9 1.51 -3.98 20.39
C ASN A 9 2.08 -2.73 19.70
N VAL A 10 1.43 -1.58 19.89
CA VAL A 10 1.94 -0.31 19.36
C VAL A 10 2.95 0.28 20.34
N PHE A 11 4.24 0.07 20.03
CA PHE A 11 5.36 0.61 20.78
C PHE A 11 5.80 1.99 20.25
N PRO A 12 6.57 2.78 21.03
CA PRO A 12 7.04 4.10 20.60
C PRO A 12 7.76 4.12 19.25
N TRP A 13 8.61 3.13 18.96
CA TRP A 13 9.34 3.02 17.68
C TRP A 13 8.43 2.65 16.49
N HIS A 14 7.17 2.29 16.72
CA HIS A 14 6.16 2.12 15.67
C HIS A 14 5.44 3.43 15.33
N THR A 15 5.61 4.48 16.14
CA THR A 15 4.82 5.70 16.02
C THR A 15 5.60 6.86 15.42
N ASN A 16 4.88 7.79 14.81
CA ASN A 16 5.43 9.10 14.48
C ASN A 16 5.61 9.95 15.76
N HIS A 17 6.21 11.14 15.62
CA HIS A 17 6.46 12.05 16.75
C HIS A 17 5.21 12.59 17.44
N PHE A 18 4.00 12.24 16.96
CA PHE A 18 2.72 12.53 17.62
C PHE A 18 2.13 11.32 18.36
N GLY A 19 2.88 10.23 18.49
CA GLY A 19 2.43 9.02 19.17
C GLY A 19 1.33 8.25 18.43
N SER A 20 1.14 8.51 17.13
CA SER A 20 0.24 7.74 16.28
C SER A 20 1.04 6.74 15.43
N LEU A 21 0.50 5.53 15.25
CA LEU A 21 1.10 4.46 14.45
C LEU A 21 1.42 4.99 13.04
N HIS A 22 2.66 4.80 12.60
CA HIS A 22 3.11 5.22 11.29
C HIS A 22 2.36 4.44 10.20
N GLY A 23 1.86 5.13 9.17
CA GLY A 23 1.05 4.52 8.10
C GLY A 23 1.76 3.35 7.44
N GLY A 24 3.03 3.54 7.07
CA GLY A 24 3.88 2.51 6.48
C GLY A 24 4.05 1.26 7.36
N ILE A 25 4.10 1.42 8.68
CA ILE A 25 4.21 0.29 9.63
C ILE A 25 2.86 -0.42 9.73
N TYR A 26 1.75 0.32 9.74
CA TYR A 26 0.43 -0.31 9.74
C TYR A 26 0.22 -1.12 8.45
N MET A 27 0.57 -0.55 7.29
CA MET A 27 0.49 -1.26 6.01
C MET A 27 1.41 -2.48 5.96
N ASN A 28 2.61 -2.39 6.53
CA ASN A 28 3.50 -3.52 6.73
C ASN A 28 2.75 -4.66 7.45
N TRP A 29 2.20 -4.42 8.65
CA TRP A 29 1.48 -5.45 9.41
C TRP A 29 0.29 -6.10 8.67
N LEU A 30 -0.43 -5.32 7.84
CA LEU A 30 -1.49 -5.87 6.98
C LEU A 30 -0.91 -6.87 5.95
N VAL A 31 0.17 -6.46 5.27
CA VAL A 31 0.85 -7.30 4.27
C VAL A 31 1.52 -8.51 4.93
N ASP A 32 2.13 -8.36 6.09
CA ASP A 32 2.79 -9.43 6.87
C ASP A 32 1.77 -10.53 7.16
N THR A 33 0.62 -10.14 7.73
CA THR A 33 -0.43 -11.08 8.13
C THR A 33 -1.03 -11.81 6.92
N ALA A 34 -1.26 -11.11 5.80
CA ALA A 34 -1.69 -11.76 4.55
C ALA A 34 -0.65 -12.74 4.01
N GLY A 35 0.63 -12.38 4.13
CA GLY A 35 1.76 -13.19 3.75
C GLY A 35 1.89 -14.48 4.57
N VAL A 36 1.76 -14.39 5.90
CA VAL A 36 1.77 -15.57 6.78
C VAL A 36 0.61 -16.51 6.45
N LEU A 37 -0.58 -15.95 6.18
CA LEU A 37 -1.72 -16.75 5.71
C LEU A 37 -1.39 -17.47 4.38
N MET A 38 -0.80 -16.76 3.42
CA MET A 38 -0.38 -17.34 2.14
C MET A 38 0.68 -18.44 2.31
N SER A 39 1.66 -18.24 3.21
CA SER A 39 2.67 -19.24 3.52
C SER A 39 2.04 -20.52 4.10
N SER A 40 1.05 -20.37 4.97
CA SER A 40 0.30 -21.50 5.55
C SER A 40 -0.49 -22.27 4.48
N VAL A 41 -1.17 -21.55 3.58
CA VAL A 41 -1.96 -22.13 2.49
C VAL A 41 -1.09 -22.81 1.43
N SER A 42 -0.01 -22.14 1.00
CA SER A 42 0.82 -22.63 -0.11
C SER A 42 1.92 -23.59 0.33
N LYS A 43 2.32 -23.59 1.62
CA LYS A 43 3.46 -24.32 2.17
C LYS A 43 4.76 -24.03 1.42
N GLY A 44 5.03 -22.76 1.13
CA GLY A 44 6.26 -22.36 0.45
C GLY A 44 6.36 -20.84 0.27
N ASN A 45 7.29 -20.43 -0.59
CA ASN A 45 7.51 -19.03 -0.91
C ASN A 45 6.28 -18.40 -1.58
N TYR A 46 6.16 -17.09 -1.42
CA TYR A 46 5.11 -16.31 -2.04
C TYR A 46 5.63 -14.91 -2.39
N LEU A 47 4.93 -14.25 -3.30
CA LEU A 47 5.12 -12.84 -3.62
C LEU A 47 3.78 -12.11 -3.61
N LEU A 48 3.81 -10.84 -3.24
CA LEU A 48 2.66 -9.96 -3.38
C LEU A 48 2.56 -9.52 -4.85
N ALA A 49 1.44 -9.83 -5.51
CA ALA A 49 1.23 -9.51 -6.92
C ALA A 49 0.43 -8.22 -7.12
N SER A 50 -0.53 -7.95 -6.24
CA SER A 50 -1.29 -6.70 -6.27
C SER A 50 -1.85 -6.36 -4.89
N VAL A 51 -2.10 -5.09 -4.68
CA VAL A 51 -2.88 -4.56 -3.56
C VAL A 51 -3.92 -3.63 -4.14
N ASP A 52 -5.18 -3.77 -3.74
CA ASP A 52 -6.19 -2.75 -4.00
C ASP A 52 -5.98 -1.56 -3.05
N SER A 53 -6.89 -0.60 -2.98
CA SER A 53 -6.72 0.52 -2.05
C SER A 53 -6.56 0.03 -0.60
N ILE A 54 -5.61 0.62 0.12
CA ILE A 54 -5.50 0.44 1.58
C ILE A 54 -6.12 1.65 2.24
N PHE A 55 -7.05 1.42 3.15
CA PHE A 55 -7.70 2.48 3.93
C PHE A 55 -7.18 2.47 5.35
N LEU A 56 -6.63 3.59 5.81
CA LEU A 56 -6.25 3.83 7.20
C LEU A 56 -7.36 4.69 7.83
N ILE A 57 -8.38 4.02 8.34
CA ILE A 57 -9.66 4.59 8.75
C ILE A 57 -9.52 5.27 10.11
N LYS A 58 -8.86 4.62 11.06
CA LYS A 58 -8.62 5.16 12.40
C LYS A 58 -7.16 4.99 12.81
N PRO A 59 -6.58 6.01 13.47
CA PRO A 59 -5.22 5.90 13.97
C PRO A 59 -5.19 5.03 15.23
N ALA A 60 -4.22 4.11 15.27
CA ALA A 60 -3.78 3.46 16.51
C ALA A 60 -2.72 4.33 17.19
N ARG A 61 -2.65 4.30 18.52
CA ARG A 61 -1.71 5.08 19.33
C ARG A 61 -0.81 4.18 20.16
N ILE A 62 0.26 4.75 20.71
CA ILE A 62 1.13 4.05 21.67
C ILE A 62 0.27 3.40 22.77
N GLY A 63 0.52 2.12 23.02
CA GLY A 63 -0.22 1.32 24.01
C GLY A 63 -1.45 0.58 23.45
N ASP A 64 -1.97 0.96 22.29
CA ASP A 64 -3.05 0.21 21.64
C ASP A 64 -2.55 -1.17 21.18
N ILE A 65 -3.48 -2.13 21.08
CA ILE A 65 -3.24 -3.43 20.46
C ILE A 65 -3.94 -3.44 19.11
N VAL A 66 -3.20 -3.77 18.04
CA VAL A 66 -3.75 -3.93 16.70
C VAL A 66 -3.85 -5.41 16.38
N ARG A 67 -5.07 -5.92 16.29
CA ARG A 67 -5.38 -7.27 15.80
C ARG A 67 -5.63 -7.23 14.30
N VAL A 68 -4.71 -7.78 13.52
CA VAL A 68 -4.85 -7.91 12.07
C VAL A 68 -5.47 -9.26 11.74
N VAL A 69 -6.55 -9.24 10.98
CA VAL A 69 -7.27 -10.43 10.53
C VAL A 69 -7.12 -10.56 9.02
N ALA A 70 -6.54 -11.66 8.56
CA ALA A 70 -6.42 -12.03 7.15
C ALA A 70 -7.36 -13.20 6.83
N GLU A 71 -8.09 -13.12 5.73
CA GLU A 71 -9.04 -14.16 5.29
C GLU A 71 -9.02 -14.32 3.77
N VAL A 72 -8.98 -15.57 3.30
CA VAL A 72 -9.04 -15.87 1.87
C VAL A 72 -10.45 -15.62 1.34
N THR A 73 -10.57 -14.71 0.38
CA THR A 73 -11.84 -14.37 -0.30
C THR A 73 -11.89 -14.83 -1.76
N GLY A 74 -10.75 -15.22 -2.32
CA GLY A 74 -10.63 -15.78 -3.67
C GLY A 74 -9.43 -16.72 -3.77
N ALA A 75 -9.55 -17.77 -4.58
CA ALA A 75 -8.48 -18.74 -4.84
C ALA A 75 -8.44 -19.10 -6.32
N TRP A 76 -7.24 -19.14 -6.89
CA TRP A 76 -6.97 -19.56 -8.27
C TRP A 76 -5.75 -20.47 -8.32
N ASN A 77 -5.36 -20.89 -9.53
CA ASN A 77 -4.31 -21.89 -9.75
C ASN A 77 -3.00 -21.66 -8.99
N THR A 78 -2.53 -20.42 -8.90
CA THR A 78 -1.25 -20.07 -8.26
C THR A 78 -1.39 -18.97 -7.22
N SER A 79 -2.59 -18.45 -7.00
CA SER A 79 -2.79 -17.19 -6.29
C SER A 79 -4.03 -17.20 -5.44
N ILE A 80 -4.01 -16.42 -4.35
CA ILE A 80 -5.17 -16.15 -3.51
C ILE A 80 -5.44 -14.66 -3.43
N GLU A 81 -6.71 -14.29 -3.30
CA GLU A 81 -7.13 -12.99 -2.81
C GLU A 81 -7.33 -13.10 -1.30
N VAL A 82 -6.72 -12.18 -0.57
CA VAL A 82 -6.83 -12.06 0.88
C VAL A 82 -7.46 -10.72 1.21
N ARG A 83 -8.53 -10.75 2.01
CA ARG A 83 -9.05 -9.59 2.71
C ARG A 83 -8.29 -9.43 4.00
N VAL A 84 -7.81 -8.21 4.27
CA VAL A 84 -7.16 -7.86 5.53
C VAL A 84 -7.91 -6.73 6.22
N LYS A 85 -8.14 -6.87 7.52
CA LYS A 85 -8.64 -5.79 8.38
C LYS A 85 -7.78 -5.65 9.62
N GLY A 86 -7.43 -4.41 9.97
CA GLY A 86 -6.77 -4.06 11.21
C GLY A 86 -7.80 -3.56 12.22
N CYS A 87 -7.88 -4.23 13.36
CA CYS A 87 -8.81 -3.95 14.43
C CYS A 87 -8.05 -3.41 15.64
N ILE A 88 -8.42 -2.21 16.10
CA ILE A 88 -7.73 -1.51 17.17
C ILE A 88 -8.49 -1.76 18.48
N SER A 89 -7.83 -2.40 19.42
CA SER A 89 -8.26 -2.51 20.82
C SER A 89 -7.57 -1.42 21.65
N LYS A 90 -8.37 -0.68 22.41
CA LYS A 90 -7.90 0.42 23.26
C LYS A 90 -8.05 0.02 24.72
N GLU A 91 -7.11 0.43 25.55
CA GLU A 91 -7.17 0.18 26.99
C GLU A 91 -8.50 0.68 27.59
N GLY A 92 -9.17 -0.17 28.35
CA GLY A 92 -10.46 0.14 28.99
C GLY A 92 -11.69 0.14 28.06
N LYS A 93 -11.55 -0.22 26.78
CA LYS A 93 -12.70 -0.42 25.87
C LYS A 93 -12.90 -1.89 25.54
N GLU A 94 -14.14 -2.37 25.68
CA GLU A 94 -14.49 -3.76 25.30
C GLU A 94 -14.60 -3.97 23.78
N LYS A 95 -14.97 -2.94 23.02
CA LYS A 95 -15.21 -3.04 21.58
C LYS A 95 -14.01 -2.56 20.78
N GLU A 96 -13.60 -3.38 19.82
CA GLU A 96 -12.58 -3.02 18.85
C GLU A 96 -13.14 -2.10 17.76
N GLU A 97 -12.29 -1.20 17.29
CA GLU A 97 -12.62 -0.27 16.21
C GLU A 97 -11.90 -0.67 14.91
N LEU A 98 -12.59 -0.61 13.77
CA LEU A 98 -11.93 -0.84 12.47
C LEU A 98 -10.92 0.28 12.21
N GLY A 99 -9.65 -0.08 12.21
CA GLY A 99 -8.53 0.82 11.99
C GLY A 99 -8.04 0.84 10.55
N ALA A 100 -7.98 -0.31 9.89
CA ALA A 100 -7.55 -0.39 8.50
C ALA A 100 -8.21 -1.53 7.73
N PHE A 101 -8.21 -1.43 6.39
CA PHE A 101 -8.83 -2.42 5.51
C PHE A 101 -8.17 -2.45 4.13
N SER A 102 -8.02 -3.63 3.54
CA SER A 102 -7.63 -3.80 2.12
C SER A 102 -7.95 -5.20 1.57
N TYR A 103 -7.86 -5.34 0.25
CA TYR A 103 -7.78 -6.61 -0.47
C TYR A 103 -6.43 -6.73 -1.18
N MET A 104 -5.83 -7.91 -1.14
CA MET A 104 -4.49 -8.17 -1.66
C MET A 104 -4.47 -9.47 -2.45
N THR A 105 -3.67 -9.55 -3.51
CA THR A 105 -3.45 -10.81 -4.25
C THR A 105 -2.02 -11.28 -4.01
N LEU A 106 -1.87 -12.49 -3.48
CA LEU A 106 -0.58 -13.15 -3.31
C LEU A 106 -0.47 -14.34 -4.25
N VAL A 107 0.74 -14.60 -4.75
CA VAL A 107 1.06 -15.68 -5.69
C VAL A 107 2.09 -16.59 -5.05
N ALA A 108 1.84 -17.90 -5.05
CA ALA A 108 2.80 -18.90 -4.58
C ALA A 108 3.93 -19.01 -5.59
N THR A 109 5.14 -19.16 -5.09
CA THR A 109 6.33 -19.30 -5.94
C THR A 109 7.16 -20.52 -5.59
N ASP A 110 7.99 -20.95 -6.54
CA ASP A 110 9.08 -21.89 -6.31
C ASP A 110 10.36 -21.17 -5.82
N GLU A 111 11.45 -21.92 -5.65
CA GLU A 111 12.75 -21.39 -5.23
C GLU A 111 13.39 -20.44 -6.26
N GLN A 112 12.96 -20.53 -7.53
CA GLN A 112 13.39 -19.64 -8.60
C GLN A 112 12.43 -18.45 -8.80
N ASN A 113 11.51 -18.22 -7.85
CA ASN A 113 10.52 -17.16 -7.87
C ASN A 113 9.48 -17.25 -9.03
N ARG A 114 9.28 -18.44 -9.60
CA ARG A 114 8.25 -18.67 -10.63
C ARG A 114 6.93 -19.09 -10.00
N PRO A 115 5.77 -18.73 -10.57
CA PRO A 115 4.47 -19.12 -10.04
C PRO A 115 4.32 -20.63 -9.91
N ARG A 116 3.92 -21.09 -8.72
CA ARG A 116 3.69 -22.50 -8.39
C ARG A 116 2.22 -22.74 -8.13
N LYS A 117 1.70 -23.90 -8.56
CA LYS A 117 0.31 -24.28 -8.31
C LYS A 117 0.07 -24.49 -6.80
N ILE A 118 -1.08 -24.04 -6.35
CA ILE A 118 -1.61 -24.31 -5.00
C ILE A 118 -2.90 -25.12 -5.13
N ASN A 119 -3.10 -26.06 -4.21
CA ASN A 119 -4.36 -26.76 -4.11
C ASN A 119 -5.12 -26.24 -2.89
N ILE A 120 -6.30 -25.68 -3.12
CA ILE A 120 -7.20 -25.18 -2.08
C ILE A 120 -8.52 -25.91 -2.25
N ASP A 121 -8.59 -27.12 -1.71
CA ASP A 121 -9.73 -28.01 -1.88
C ASP A 121 -11.04 -27.34 -1.42
N GLY A 122 -12.06 -27.43 -2.26
CA GLY A 122 -13.42 -26.98 -1.95
C GLY A 122 -13.65 -25.46 -1.94
N PHE A 123 -12.67 -24.63 -2.30
CA PHE A 123 -12.87 -23.18 -2.37
C PHE A 123 -13.60 -22.78 -3.66
N ARG A 124 -14.69 -22.02 -3.53
CA ARG A 124 -15.45 -21.46 -4.67
C ARG A 124 -15.40 -19.95 -4.61
N ASN A 125 -14.95 -19.33 -5.71
CA ASN A 125 -14.87 -17.88 -5.80
C ASN A 125 -16.27 -17.27 -5.90
N GLY A 126 -16.51 -16.21 -5.14
CA GLY A 126 -17.70 -15.39 -5.27
C GLY A 126 -17.59 -14.44 -6.46
N GLU A 127 -18.72 -14.00 -6.98
CA GLU A 127 -18.79 -13.08 -8.14
C GLU A 127 -17.98 -11.80 -7.92
N GLU A 128 -17.99 -11.24 -6.71
CA GLU A 128 -17.23 -10.03 -6.40
C GLU A 128 -15.71 -10.23 -6.49
N SER A 129 -15.20 -11.40 -6.06
CA SER A 129 -13.77 -11.72 -6.11
C SER A 129 -13.27 -11.86 -7.55
N GLU A 130 -14.09 -12.42 -8.44
CA GLU A 130 -13.79 -12.50 -9.88
C GLU A 130 -13.80 -11.11 -10.52
N LYS A 131 -14.79 -10.26 -10.21
CA LYS A 131 -14.84 -8.87 -10.68
C LYS A 131 -13.60 -8.07 -10.24
N ARG A 132 -13.16 -8.21 -8.98
CA ARG A 132 -11.94 -7.56 -8.50
C ARG A 132 -10.69 -8.05 -9.23
N ARG A 133 -10.59 -9.36 -9.47
CA ARG A 133 -9.48 -9.96 -10.23
C ARG A 133 -9.43 -9.44 -11.66
N GLU A 134 -10.56 -9.36 -12.35
CA GLU A 134 -10.60 -8.83 -13.72
C GLU A 134 -10.07 -7.39 -13.79
N LYS A 135 -10.52 -6.53 -12.87
CA LYS A 135 -10.01 -5.15 -12.75
C LYS A 135 -8.50 -5.10 -12.55
N ARG A 136 -7.93 -5.94 -11.66
CA ARG A 136 -6.47 -6.03 -11.44
C ARG A 136 -5.72 -6.40 -12.72
N LEU A 137 -6.23 -7.37 -13.48
CA LEU A 137 -5.62 -7.79 -14.74
C LEU A 137 -5.64 -6.68 -15.80
N GLN A 138 -6.72 -5.91 -15.89
CA GLN A 138 -6.83 -4.75 -16.78
C GLN A 138 -5.84 -3.65 -16.38
N ARG A 139 -5.79 -3.28 -15.10
CA ARG A 139 -4.83 -2.29 -14.58
C ARG A 139 -3.38 -2.70 -14.80
N ARG A 140 -3.05 -3.97 -14.54
CA ARG A 140 -1.70 -4.51 -14.79
C ARG A 140 -1.29 -4.35 -16.26
N LYS A 141 -2.19 -4.64 -17.21
CA LYS A 141 -1.92 -4.43 -18.65
C LYS A 141 -1.66 -2.97 -18.98
N GLN A 142 -2.44 -2.05 -18.40
CA GLN A 142 -2.26 -0.62 -18.61
C GLN A 142 -0.94 -0.10 -18.00
N ALA A 143 -0.58 -0.56 -16.80
CA ALA A 143 0.65 -0.18 -16.12
C ALA A 143 1.91 -0.66 -16.89
N MET A 144 1.84 -1.80 -17.57
CA MET A 144 2.93 -2.28 -18.44
C MET A 144 3.20 -1.37 -19.66
N LEU A 145 2.22 -0.55 -20.06
CA LEU A 145 2.34 0.39 -21.18
C LEU A 145 2.81 1.78 -20.71
N ASP A 146 2.86 2.03 -19.40
CA ASP A 146 3.23 3.33 -18.84
C ASP A 146 4.76 3.48 -18.70
N ASN A 147 5.38 4.07 -19.71
CA ASN A 147 6.80 4.43 -19.72
C ASN A 147 7.08 5.89 -19.33
N GLU A 148 6.07 6.67 -18.93
CA GLU A 148 6.23 8.09 -18.63
C GLU A 148 6.94 8.28 -17.28
N ASP A 149 8.09 8.97 -17.26
CA ASP A 149 8.75 9.38 -16.01
C ASP A 149 7.85 10.36 -15.25
N ILE A 150 7.73 10.27 -13.93
CA ILE A 150 6.84 11.18 -13.18
C ILE A 150 7.54 12.49 -12.79
N LEU A 151 8.88 12.53 -12.79
CA LEU A 151 9.63 13.68 -12.29
C LEU A 151 9.57 14.88 -13.23
N SER A 152 9.64 14.65 -14.55
CA SER A 152 9.57 15.72 -15.55
C SER A 152 8.20 16.39 -15.56
N ASP A 153 8.15 17.69 -15.86
CA ASP A 153 6.92 18.42 -16.17
C ASP A 153 5.85 18.40 -15.06
N MET A 154 6.26 18.14 -13.82
CA MET A 154 5.43 18.28 -12.62
C MET A 154 5.92 19.46 -11.79
N THR A 155 5.00 20.29 -11.29
CA THR A 155 5.35 21.51 -10.53
C THR A 155 6.03 21.17 -9.20
N PHE A 156 5.67 20.02 -8.59
CA PHE A 156 6.27 19.56 -7.35
C PHE A 156 6.51 18.05 -7.35
N SER A 157 7.76 17.65 -7.57
CA SER A 157 8.20 16.26 -7.55
C SER A 157 9.52 16.07 -6.78
N ARG A 158 9.74 14.88 -6.23
CA ARG A 158 10.98 14.46 -5.56
C ARG A 158 11.27 13.00 -5.89
N SER A 159 12.55 12.62 -5.83
CA SER A 159 12.97 11.23 -5.91
C SER A 159 13.64 10.81 -4.60
N TYR A 160 13.36 9.60 -4.16
CA TYR A 160 13.99 8.94 -3.03
C TYR A 160 14.65 7.66 -3.52
N THR A 161 15.93 7.48 -3.23
CA THR A 161 16.69 6.30 -3.63
C THR A 161 17.23 5.57 -2.42
N ARG A 162 17.18 4.23 -2.46
CA ARG A 162 17.69 3.39 -1.38
C ARG A 162 18.16 2.05 -1.90
N THR A 163 19.33 1.61 -1.44
CA THR A 163 19.82 0.25 -1.71
C THR A 163 19.01 -0.79 -0.94
N ILE A 164 18.65 -1.88 -1.61
CA ILE A 164 17.98 -3.01 -0.98
C ILE A 164 19.01 -3.97 -0.38
N TYR A 165 19.05 -4.01 0.95
CA TYR A 165 19.88 -4.94 1.72
C TYR A 165 19.13 -6.22 2.12
N PRO A 166 19.85 -7.28 2.54
CA PRO A 166 19.26 -8.56 2.93
C PRO A 166 18.14 -8.45 3.99
N GLU A 167 18.25 -7.53 4.96
CA GLU A 167 17.22 -7.34 5.99
C GLU A 167 15.88 -6.81 5.45
N HIS A 168 15.84 -6.33 4.21
CA HIS A 168 14.62 -5.90 3.55
C HIS A 168 13.92 -7.03 2.78
N ALA A 169 14.56 -8.18 2.59
CA ALA A 169 14.09 -9.23 1.69
C ALA A 169 13.66 -10.50 2.42
N PHE A 170 12.88 -11.32 1.73
CA PHE A 170 12.71 -12.72 2.12
C PHE A 170 13.98 -13.53 1.87
N GLY A 171 14.03 -14.76 2.38
CA GLY A 171 15.15 -15.68 2.15
C GLY A 171 15.43 -16.02 0.68
N ASN A 172 14.47 -15.78 -0.23
CA ASN A 172 14.64 -15.91 -1.68
C ASN A 172 15.29 -14.69 -2.36
N GLY A 173 15.73 -13.69 -1.58
CA GLY A 173 16.43 -12.51 -2.07
C GLY A 173 15.53 -11.47 -2.74
N ILE A 174 14.21 -11.55 -2.59
CA ILE A 174 13.26 -10.55 -3.10
C ILE A 174 12.80 -9.63 -1.98
N LEU A 175 12.77 -8.32 -2.26
CA LEU A 175 12.25 -7.29 -1.36
C LEU A 175 10.88 -7.69 -0.83
N TYR A 176 10.79 -7.71 0.49
CA TYR A 176 9.54 -7.98 1.17
C TYR A 176 8.57 -6.81 0.98
N ALA A 177 7.33 -7.11 0.56
CA ALA A 177 6.38 -6.08 0.17
C ALA A 177 5.92 -5.18 1.32
N GLY A 178 5.80 -5.71 2.55
CA GLY A 178 5.48 -4.86 3.70
C GLY A 178 6.58 -3.83 3.97
N LYS A 179 7.85 -4.24 3.84
CA LYS A 179 9.00 -3.31 3.92
C LYS A 179 8.96 -2.28 2.81
N MET A 180 8.60 -2.68 1.58
CA MET A 180 8.38 -1.74 0.47
C MET A 180 7.30 -0.71 0.80
N TYR A 181 6.17 -1.10 1.40
CA TYR A 181 5.13 -0.15 1.84
C TYR A 181 5.60 0.81 2.93
N THR A 182 6.50 0.37 3.81
CA THR A 182 7.16 1.27 4.78
C THR A 182 7.99 2.33 4.05
N MET A 183 8.83 1.90 3.09
CA MET A 183 9.67 2.81 2.30
C MET A 183 8.86 3.75 1.40
N LEU A 184 7.75 3.26 0.82
CA LEU A 184 6.83 4.07 0.03
C LEU A 184 6.18 5.15 0.89
N ASP A 185 5.64 4.80 2.05
CA ASP A 185 5.02 5.77 2.93
C ASP A 185 6.03 6.84 3.39
N GLU A 186 7.25 6.44 3.76
CA GLU A 186 8.33 7.37 4.11
C GLU A 186 8.65 8.36 2.98
N ALA A 187 8.92 7.84 1.77
CA ALA A 187 9.28 8.66 0.62
C ALA A 187 8.15 9.61 0.21
N MET A 188 6.92 9.10 0.14
CA MET A 188 5.75 9.86 -0.29
C MET A 188 5.34 10.90 0.76
N ALA A 189 5.49 10.57 2.05
CA ALA A 189 5.29 11.51 3.15
C ALA A 189 6.32 12.64 3.11
N VAL A 190 7.57 12.41 2.70
CA VAL A 190 8.55 13.49 2.50
C VAL A 190 8.04 14.49 1.45
N VAL A 191 7.56 14.01 0.30
CA VAL A 191 6.99 14.89 -0.74
C VAL A 191 5.81 15.68 -0.18
N ALA A 192 4.89 15.02 0.52
CA ALA A 192 3.72 15.65 1.11
C ALA A 192 4.07 16.68 2.19
N LYS A 193 5.05 16.39 3.06
CA LYS A 193 5.53 17.29 4.11
C LYS A 193 6.20 18.53 3.53
N MET A 194 7.06 18.35 2.52
CA MET A 194 7.74 19.46 1.86
C MET A 194 6.75 20.37 1.14
N TYR A 195 5.75 19.80 0.45
CA TYR A 195 4.72 20.59 -0.24
C TYR A 195 3.82 21.35 0.75
N SER A 196 3.29 20.62 1.74
CA SER A 196 2.37 21.20 2.72
C SER A 196 3.06 22.08 3.77
N LYS A 197 4.40 22.12 3.80
CA LYS A 197 5.22 22.87 4.78
C LYS A 197 4.89 22.49 6.22
N GLY A 198 4.72 21.19 6.49
CA GLY A 198 4.44 20.69 7.82
C GLY A 198 4.08 19.22 7.86
N ASN A 199 3.52 18.78 8.99
CA ASN A 199 3.24 17.37 9.21
C ASN A 199 2.00 16.87 8.48
N VAL A 200 1.98 15.57 8.21
CA VAL A 200 0.90 14.89 7.49
C VAL A 200 0.61 13.52 8.11
N PHE A 201 -0.64 13.06 8.00
CA PHE A 201 -1.04 11.68 8.23
C PHE A 201 -1.41 11.00 6.92
N THR A 202 -0.99 9.76 6.76
CA THR A 202 -1.43 8.88 5.68
C THR A 202 -2.86 8.41 5.97
N VAL A 203 -3.77 8.60 5.02
CA VAL A 203 -5.19 8.22 5.15
C VAL A 203 -5.54 7.04 4.26
N SER A 204 -4.95 6.97 3.08
CA SER A 204 -5.14 5.80 2.21
C SER A 204 -4.03 5.71 1.17
N THR A 205 -3.90 4.53 0.58
CA THR A 205 -3.17 4.33 -0.67
C THR A 205 -4.12 3.91 -1.76
N GLY A 206 -3.78 4.20 -3.01
CA GLY A 206 -4.43 3.61 -4.17
C GLY A 206 -3.99 2.16 -4.38
N TYR A 207 -4.43 1.60 -5.50
CA TYR A 207 -3.97 0.29 -5.94
C TYR A 207 -2.47 0.30 -6.25
N ALA A 208 -1.86 -0.88 -6.17
CA ALA A 208 -0.49 -1.14 -6.61
C ALA A 208 -0.45 -2.54 -7.25
N ASP A 209 -0.07 -2.60 -8.53
CA ASP A 209 0.15 -3.85 -9.25
C ASP A 209 1.66 -4.05 -9.42
N PHE A 210 2.21 -5.14 -8.89
CA PHE A 210 3.65 -5.40 -8.90
C PHE A 210 4.07 -6.11 -10.18
N LEU A 211 4.70 -5.36 -11.08
CA LEU A 211 5.09 -5.81 -12.42
C LEU A 211 6.37 -6.62 -12.38
N THR A 212 7.34 -6.15 -11.59
CA THR A 212 8.71 -6.66 -11.57
C THR A 212 9.20 -6.85 -10.13
N PRO A 213 9.87 -7.96 -9.80
CA PRO A 213 10.46 -8.14 -8.47
C PRO A 213 11.71 -7.27 -8.27
N VAL A 214 11.87 -6.76 -7.05
CA VAL A 214 13.07 -6.03 -6.59
C VAL A 214 13.96 -7.01 -5.83
N LYS A 215 15.22 -7.12 -6.23
CA LYS A 215 16.18 -8.06 -5.64
C LYS A 215 17.05 -7.36 -4.59
N VAL A 216 17.60 -8.14 -3.67
CA VAL A 216 18.73 -7.68 -2.84
C VAL A 216 19.87 -7.22 -3.76
N GLY A 217 20.42 -6.05 -3.45
CA GLY A 217 21.43 -5.37 -4.27
C GLY A 217 20.86 -4.36 -5.27
N ASP A 218 19.57 -4.45 -5.63
CA ASP A 218 18.94 -3.42 -6.48
C ASP A 218 18.93 -2.07 -5.73
N ILE A 219 19.01 -0.97 -6.49
CA ILE A 219 18.68 0.36 -5.99
C ILE A 219 17.19 0.58 -6.26
N LEU A 220 16.42 0.77 -5.18
CA LEU A 220 15.03 1.16 -5.27
C LEU A 220 14.94 2.69 -5.45
N GLU A 221 14.34 3.13 -6.54
CA GLU A 221 14.00 4.53 -6.79
C GLU A 221 12.48 4.72 -6.65
N ILE A 222 12.08 5.60 -5.74
CA ILE A 222 10.69 6.00 -5.53
C ILE A 222 10.56 7.46 -5.96
N GLN A 223 9.89 7.68 -7.08
CA GLN A 223 9.59 9.01 -7.56
C GLN A 223 8.19 9.41 -7.11
N GLY A 224 8.07 10.55 -6.45
CA GLY A 224 6.80 11.09 -5.95
C GLY A 224 6.51 12.47 -6.52
N ALA A 225 5.27 12.71 -6.95
CA ALA A 225 4.81 14.03 -7.39
C ALA A 225 3.43 14.35 -6.82
N VAL A 226 3.19 15.61 -6.45
CA VAL A 226 1.86 16.06 -6.01
C VAL A 226 0.95 16.08 -7.24
N GLU A 227 -0.08 15.26 -7.24
CA GLU A 227 -1.02 15.14 -8.35
C GLU A 227 -2.37 15.80 -8.05
N TYR A 228 -2.68 16.06 -6.77
CA TYR A 228 -3.89 16.76 -6.37
C TYR A 228 -3.75 17.39 -4.98
N THR A 229 -4.45 18.51 -4.75
CA THR A 229 -4.58 19.15 -3.44
C THR A 229 -6.04 19.57 -3.20
N GLY A 230 -6.59 19.16 -2.07
CA GLY A 230 -7.83 19.69 -1.52
C GLY A 230 -7.57 20.86 -0.55
N ASN A 231 -8.51 21.11 0.36
CA ASN A 231 -8.33 22.18 1.36
C ASN A 231 -7.30 21.82 2.43
N THR A 232 -7.31 20.58 2.92
CA THR A 232 -6.40 20.06 3.97
C THR A 232 -5.70 18.76 3.58
N SER A 233 -5.97 18.26 2.37
CA SER A 233 -5.50 16.95 1.91
C SER A 233 -4.77 17.07 0.58
N LEU A 234 -3.92 16.11 0.29
CA LEU A 234 -3.15 16.04 -0.96
C LEU A 234 -2.91 14.59 -1.35
N ASP A 235 -2.87 14.36 -2.65
CA ASP A 235 -2.49 13.06 -3.22
C ASP A 235 -1.13 13.18 -3.89
N VAL A 236 -0.24 12.28 -3.51
CA VAL A 236 1.09 12.15 -4.09
C VAL A 236 1.08 10.88 -4.94
N GLY A 237 1.24 11.03 -6.26
CA GLY A 237 1.42 9.91 -7.19
C GLY A 237 2.84 9.40 -7.13
N GLY A 238 3.00 8.08 -7.12
CA GLY A 238 4.26 7.38 -6.91
C GLY A 238 4.59 6.44 -8.06
N LYS A 239 5.81 6.51 -8.57
CA LYS A 239 6.35 5.59 -9.57
C LYS A 239 7.63 4.95 -9.03
N VAL A 240 7.66 3.62 -9.01
CA VAL A 240 8.69 2.85 -8.30
C VAL A 240 9.51 2.05 -9.29
N PHE A 241 10.82 2.18 -9.22
CA PHE A 241 11.75 1.46 -10.09
C PHE A 241 12.77 0.66 -9.28
N ALA A 242 13.16 -0.49 -9.83
CA ALA A 242 14.33 -1.23 -9.42
C ALA A 242 15.43 -1.01 -10.44
N ILE A 243 16.58 -0.51 -9.99
CA ILE A 243 17.75 -0.24 -10.82
C ILE A 243 18.81 -1.27 -10.49
N ASP A 244 19.14 -2.08 -11.49
CA ASP A 244 20.36 -2.90 -11.48
C ASP A 244 21.51 -2.00 -11.92
N TYR A 245 22.42 -1.67 -10.99
CA TYR A 245 23.53 -0.77 -11.26
C TYR A 245 24.68 -1.44 -12.02
N PHE A 246 24.76 -2.78 -12.04
CA PHE A 246 25.75 -3.48 -12.86
C PHE A 246 25.30 -3.52 -14.32
N GLU A 247 24.04 -3.88 -14.57
CA GLU A 247 23.48 -3.97 -15.92
C GLU A 247 22.95 -2.62 -16.45
N GLN A 248 22.91 -1.58 -15.61
CA GLN A 248 22.33 -0.26 -15.90
C GLN A 248 20.86 -0.36 -16.37
N LYS A 249 20.11 -1.35 -15.85
CA LYS A 249 18.71 -1.58 -16.21
C LYS A 249 17.77 -1.02 -15.15
N LYS A 250 16.93 -0.06 -15.57
CA LYS A 250 15.82 0.49 -14.77
C LYS A 250 14.53 -0.24 -15.12
N ARG A 251 13.91 -0.91 -14.14
CA ARG A 251 12.70 -1.72 -14.32
C ARG A 251 11.55 -1.15 -13.51
N LEU A 252 10.40 -0.93 -14.14
CA LEU A 252 9.19 -0.50 -13.44
C LEU A 252 8.69 -1.61 -12.49
N VAL A 253 8.58 -1.28 -11.21
CA VAL A 253 8.10 -2.17 -10.15
C VAL A 253 6.60 -2.00 -9.98
N THR A 254 6.15 -0.77 -9.71
CA THR A 254 4.73 -0.45 -9.55
C THR A 254 4.47 1.05 -9.66
N ASN A 255 3.21 1.40 -9.89
CA ASN A 255 2.66 2.74 -9.78
C ASN A 255 1.60 2.72 -8.67
N THR A 256 1.55 3.78 -7.87
CA THR A 256 0.53 3.90 -6.82
C THR A 256 0.30 5.37 -6.44
N VAL A 257 -0.58 5.62 -5.48
CA VAL A 257 -0.83 6.96 -4.92
C VAL A 257 -0.96 6.86 -3.42
N PHE A 258 -0.51 7.90 -2.72
CA PHE A 258 -0.72 8.05 -1.29
C PHE A 258 -1.52 9.32 -1.04
N SER A 259 -2.62 9.17 -0.31
CA SER A 259 -3.48 10.27 0.12
C SER A 259 -3.12 10.65 1.54
N PHE A 260 -2.78 11.92 1.72
CA PHE A 260 -2.39 12.50 3.00
C PHE A 260 -3.36 13.59 3.45
N VAL A 261 -3.40 13.82 4.75
CA VAL A 261 -4.02 15.00 5.37
C VAL A 261 -2.95 15.76 6.13
N ALA A 262 -2.82 17.05 5.82
CA ALA A 262 -1.94 17.94 6.56
C ALA A 262 -2.53 18.24 7.93
N ILE A 263 -1.68 18.20 8.96
CA ILE A 263 -2.07 18.39 10.36
C ILE A 263 -1.26 19.49 11.03
N ASP A 264 -1.88 20.12 12.02
CA ASP A 264 -1.24 21.04 12.96
C ASP A 264 -0.57 20.31 14.15
N GLU A 265 0.00 21.08 15.07
CA GLU A 265 0.62 20.60 16.31
C GLU A 265 -0.35 19.89 17.28
N ASN A 266 -1.66 20.10 17.12
CA ASN A 266 -2.71 19.48 17.92
C ASN A 266 -3.34 18.27 17.20
N ASN A 267 -2.71 17.76 16.14
CA ASN A 267 -3.21 16.67 15.29
C ASN A 267 -4.55 16.99 14.59
N LYS A 268 -4.89 18.27 14.38
CA LYS A 268 -6.09 18.67 13.64
C LYS A 268 -5.75 18.97 12.17
N PRO A 269 -6.66 18.67 11.22
CA PRO A 269 -6.44 19.02 9.82
C PRO A 269 -6.21 20.53 9.65
N ARG A 270 -5.18 20.90 8.90
CA ARG A 270 -4.85 22.31 8.61
C ARG A 270 -4.93 22.61 7.12
N PRO A 271 -5.22 23.88 6.73
CA PRO A 271 -5.24 24.27 5.33
C PRO A 271 -3.87 24.14 4.68
N ILE A 272 -3.85 23.85 3.39
CA ILE A 272 -2.65 23.84 2.55
C ILE A 272 -2.85 24.67 1.28
N GLU A 273 -1.73 25.05 0.66
CA GLU A 273 -1.71 25.68 -0.65
C GLU A 273 -2.25 24.72 -1.71
N LYS A 274 -3.05 25.23 -2.66
CA LYS A 274 -3.59 24.43 -3.76
C LYS A 274 -2.62 24.40 -4.92
N ILE A 275 -2.40 23.23 -5.49
CA ILE A 275 -1.63 23.08 -6.72
C ILE A 275 -2.44 23.63 -7.89
N THR A 276 -1.80 24.45 -8.70
CA THR A 276 -2.34 24.90 -9.99
C THR A 276 -1.53 24.20 -11.08
N PRO A 277 -2.10 23.16 -11.75
CA PRO A 277 -1.39 22.43 -12.79
C PRO A 277 -0.88 23.35 -13.90
N SER A 278 0.43 23.34 -14.15
CA SER A 278 1.08 24.25 -15.09
C SER A 278 1.27 23.64 -16.47
N THR A 279 1.56 22.34 -16.54
CA THR A 279 1.80 21.61 -17.79
C THR A 279 0.59 20.78 -18.21
N GLU A 280 0.50 20.41 -19.50
CA GLU A 280 -0.57 19.53 -20.00
C GLU A 280 -0.54 18.14 -19.34
N LYS A 281 0.66 17.62 -19.08
CA LYS A 281 0.85 16.37 -18.34
C LYS A 281 0.27 16.46 -16.93
N GLU A 282 0.59 17.55 -16.22
CA GLU A 282 0.12 17.78 -14.86
C GLU A 282 -1.40 17.98 -14.82
N LYS A 283 -1.98 18.72 -15.77
CA LYS A 283 -3.44 18.87 -15.91
C LYS A 283 -4.14 17.54 -16.11
N ARG A 284 -3.66 16.72 -17.06
CA ARG A 284 -4.19 15.38 -17.33
C ARG A 284 -4.12 14.48 -16.08
N ARG A 285 -2.97 14.50 -15.38
CA ARG A 285 -2.79 13.73 -14.13
C ARG A 285 -3.71 14.21 -13.02
N PHE A 286 -3.88 15.53 -12.87
CA PHE A 286 -4.78 16.13 -11.88
C PHE A 286 -6.23 15.71 -12.11
N GLU A 287 -6.72 15.77 -13.36
CA GLU A 287 -8.08 15.35 -13.70
C GLU A 287 -8.31 13.84 -13.48
N ALA A 288 -7.35 13.01 -13.89
CA ALA A 288 -7.40 11.57 -13.64
C ALA A 288 -7.40 11.27 -12.13
N ARG A 289 -6.56 11.97 -11.38
CA ARG A 289 -6.43 11.84 -9.92
C ARG A 289 -7.71 12.21 -9.19
N LEU A 290 -8.39 13.27 -9.64
CA LEU A 290 -9.67 13.69 -9.07
C LEU A 290 -10.73 12.58 -9.17
N LYS A 291 -10.88 11.97 -10.35
CA LYS A 291 -11.82 10.85 -10.57
C LYS A 291 -11.49 9.64 -9.69
N GLU A 292 -10.23 9.22 -9.67
CA GLU A 292 -9.79 8.08 -8.86
C GLU A 292 -9.99 8.34 -7.35
N ARG A 293 -9.78 9.58 -6.89
CA ARG A 293 -9.99 9.99 -5.51
C ARG A 293 -11.46 9.88 -5.11
N GLU A 294 -12.39 10.32 -5.96
CA GLU A 294 -13.82 10.22 -5.70
C GLU A 294 -14.27 8.77 -5.50
N GLU A 295 -13.79 7.87 -6.37
CA GLU A 295 -14.01 6.43 -6.24
C GLU A 295 -13.42 5.88 -4.93
N ARG A 296 -12.17 6.22 -4.61
CA ARG A 296 -11.50 5.77 -3.37
C ARG A 296 -12.23 6.25 -2.11
N ILE A 297 -12.76 7.47 -2.09
CA ILE A 297 -13.56 7.99 -0.97
C ILE A 297 -14.88 7.21 -0.84
N LYS A 298 -15.55 6.92 -1.96
CA LYS A 298 -16.78 6.13 -1.97
C LYS A 298 -16.52 4.72 -1.43
N ASP A 299 -15.46 4.07 -1.87
CA ASP A 299 -15.06 2.74 -1.40
C ASP A 299 -14.72 2.74 0.09
N SER A 300 -13.99 3.76 0.57
CA SER A 300 -13.67 3.91 1.99
C SER A 300 -14.93 4.01 2.87
N LYS A 301 -15.94 4.78 2.42
CA LYS A 301 -17.22 4.90 3.13
C LYS A 301 -17.99 3.57 3.14
N ALA A 302 -18.03 2.87 2.01
CA ALA A 302 -18.67 1.56 1.92
C ALA A 302 -18.01 0.57 2.88
N VAL A 303 -16.67 0.51 2.91
CA VAL A 303 -15.91 -0.33 3.83
C VAL A 303 -16.26 -0.05 5.29
N GLN A 304 -16.29 1.24 5.68
CA GLN A 304 -16.62 1.65 7.04
C GLN A 304 -18.05 1.27 7.45
N SER A 305 -18.98 1.22 6.51
CA SER A 305 -20.36 0.79 6.77
C SER A 305 -20.54 -0.74 6.77
N SER A 306 -19.75 -1.47 5.98
CA SER A 306 -19.94 -2.91 5.74
C SER A 306 -19.09 -3.80 6.65
N PHE A 307 -18.01 -3.28 7.23
CA PHE A 307 -17.08 -4.10 8.01
C PHE A 307 -16.94 -3.60 9.44
N THR A 308 -16.99 -4.54 10.38
CA THR A 308 -16.72 -4.32 11.81
C THR A 308 -15.63 -5.26 12.31
N CYS A 309 -15.11 -4.97 13.50
CA CYS A 309 -14.11 -5.79 14.17
C CYS A 309 -14.70 -6.75 15.20
N ASN A 310 -15.89 -6.42 15.72
CA ASN A 310 -16.71 -7.31 16.53
C ASN A 310 -17.33 -8.42 15.67
#